data_AF-A0A0D7ATQ9-F1
#
_entry.id   AF-A0A0D7ATQ9-F1
#
_cell.length_a   1.000
_cell.length_b   1.000
_cell.length_c   1.000
_cell.angle_alpha   90.00
_cell.angle_beta   90.00
_cell.angle_gamma   90.00
#
_symmetry.space_group_name_H-M   'P 1'
#
loop_
_entity.id
_entity.type
_entity.pdbx_description
1 polymer ?
#
loop_
_entity_poly.entity_id
_entity_poly.type
_entity_poly.pdbx_seq_one_letter_code
_entity_poly.pdbx_strand_id
1 'polypeptide(L)'
;PKVPLAYVQWYTAPRLTDRIRAIHNMPSVKKALSSDGVTPAWSIIPLSNIRQSCMLFPDFGRTPVSVWDTDNCVLDTCSDFLVNNWLSLFTYQTVYM
;
A
#
# COMPACT_ATOMS: atom_id res chain seq x y z
N PRO A 1 -2.57 23.22 -15.81
CA PRO A 1 -1.71 22.04 -16.14
C PRO A 1 -2.09 21.48 -17.53
N LYS A 2 -1.11 21.18 -18.39
CA LYS A 2 -1.37 20.65 -19.75
C LYS A 2 -1.35 19.11 -19.82
N VAL A 3 -1.16 18.43 -18.69
CA VAL A 3 -1.04 16.97 -18.57
C VAL A 3 -2.02 16.43 -17.53
N PRO A 4 -2.53 15.19 -17.69
CA PRO A 4 -3.41 14.59 -16.70
C PRO A 4 -2.69 14.43 -15.36
N LEU A 5 -3.39 14.81 -14.29
CA LEU A 5 -2.91 14.72 -12.91
C LEU A 5 -3.70 13.66 -12.17
N ALA A 6 -3.05 13.03 -11.20
CA ALA A 6 -3.65 12.04 -10.30
C ALA A 6 -3.50 12.52 -8.85
N TYR A 7 -4.59 12.44 -8.09
CA TYR A 7 -4.55 12.55 -6.64
C TYR A 7 -4.11 11.20 -6.07
N VAL A 8 -3.08 11.20 -5.22
CA VAL A 8 -2.56 9.99 -4.58
C VAL A 8 -2.43 10.17 -3.08
N GLN A 9 -2.73 9.09 -2.36
CA GLN A 9 -2.41 8.93 -0.95
C GLN A 9 -1.15 8.08 -0.83
N TRP A 10 -0.20 8.52 -0.03
CA TRP A 10 1.08 7.85 0.12
C TRP A 10 1.02 6.72 1.14
N TYR A 11 1.78 5.67 0.85
CA TYR A 11 2.10 4.60 1.78
C TYR A 11 3.58 4.71 2.18
N THR A 12 3.94 4.13 3.32
CA THR A 12 5.32 4.00 3.74
C THR A 12 6.09 3.13 2.75
N ALA A 13 7.41 3.35 2.66
CA ALA A 13 8.28 2.48 1.88
C ALA A 13 8.07 1.00 2.28
N PRO A 14 7.94 0.07 1.30
CA PRO A 14 7.74 -1.34 1.58
C PRO A 14 8.85 -1.90 2.48
N ARG A 15 8.47 -2.61 3.54
CA ARG A 15 9.41 -3.24 4.48
C ARG A 15 9.24 -4.74 4.51
N LEU A 16 10.34 -5.44 4.25
CA LEU A 16 10.45 -6.89 4.33
C LEU A 16 11.45 -7.26 5.44
N THR A 17 10.95 -7.64 6.61
CA THR A 17 11.79 -8.13 7.72
C THR A 17 12.13 -9.60 7.54
N ASP A 18 13.19 -10.09 8.18
CA ASP A 18 13.60 -11.50 8.07
C ASP A 18 12.51 -12.47 8.54
N ARG A 19 11.76 -12.09 9.57
CA ARG A 19 10.59 -12.85 10.03
C ARG A 19 9.51 -12.93 8.95
N ILE A 20 9.18 -11.81 8.31
CA ILE A 20 8.16 -11.79 7.24
C ILE A 20 8.62 -12.60 6.03
N ARG A 21 9.91 -12.47 5.68
CA ARG A 21 10.56 -13.24 4.61
C ARG A 21 10.39 -14.75 4.81
N ALA A 22 10.54 -15.23 6.03
CA ALA A 22 10.43 -16.65 6.36
C ALA A 22 8.99 -17.19 6.37
N ILE A 23 7.99 -16.34 6.61
CA ILE A 23 6.58 -16.77 6.73
C ILE A 23 5.89 -16.75 5.37
N HIS A 24 5.87 -15.57 4.73
CA HIS A 24 5.07 -15.36 3.53
C HIS A 24 5.72 -14.38 2.56
N ASN A 25 6.93 -13.87 2.80
CA ASN A 25 7.73 -13.10 1.85
C ASN A 25 7.03 -11.91 1.14
N MET A 26 5.96 -11.35 1.72
CA MET A 26 5.25 -10.18 1.18
C MET A 26 5.65 -8.94 1.99
N PRO A 27 6.19 -7.89 1.35
CA PRO A 27 6.51 -6.66 2.05
C PRO A 27 5.27 -6.03 2.70
N SER A 28 5.45 -5.52 3.90
CA SER A 28 4.44 -4.74 4.61
C SER A 28 4.52 -3.26 4.25
N VAL A 29 3.36 -2.63 4.12
CA VAL A 29 3.20 -1.19 3.91
C VAL A 29 2.12 -0.67 4.85
N LYS A 30 2.25 0.60 5.24
CA LYS A 30 1.23 1.31 6.03
C LYS A 30 0.88 2.61 5.34
N LYS A 31 -0.31 3.15 5.60
CA LYS A 31 -0.62 4.52 5.18
C LYS A 31 0.41 5.49 5.78
N ALA A 32 1.03 6.31 4.95
CA ALA A 32 1.93 7.34 5.44
C ALA A 32 1.10 8.47 6.05
N LEU A 33 1.60 9.05 7.13
CA LEU A 33 0.96 10.17 7.81
C LEU A 33 1.69 11.46 7.46
N SER A 34 0.94 12.56 7.44
CA SER A 34 1.44 13.92 7.25
C SER A 34 2.24 14.38 8.47
N SER A 35 2.78 15.60 8.41
CA SER A 35 3.56 16.19 9.51
C SER A 35 2.79 16.32 10.83
N ASP A 36 1.46 16.32 10.77
CA ASP A 36 0.58 16.34 11.93
C ASP A 36 0.45 14.97 12.63
N GLY A 37 0.94 13.89 12.01
CA GLY A 37 0.86 12.53 12.54
C GLY A 37 -0.56 11.96 12.61
N VAL A 38 -1.55 12.61 12.00
CA VAL A 38 -2.96 12.19 12.05
C VAL A 38 -3.56 12.07 10.67
N THR A 39 -3.27 13.03 9.79
CA THR A 39 -3.83 12.99 8.44
C THR A 39 -2.98 12.11 7.53
N PRO A 40 -3.59 11.36 6.60
CA PRO A 40 -2.82 10.64 5.60
C PRO A 40 -2.02 11.59 4.72
N ALA A 41 -0.76 11.25 4.45
CA ALA A 41 0.06 11.99 3.50
C ALA A 41 -0.51 11.83 2.08
N TRP A 42 -0.63 12.94 1.35
CA TRP A 42 -1.20 12.97 0.01
C TRP A 42 -0.40 13.89 -0.90
N SER A 43 -0.57 13.74 -2.21
CA SER A 43 -0.04 14.68 -3.20
C SER A 43 -0.82 14.61 -4.50
N ILE A 44 -0.60 15.61 -5.37
CA ILE A 44 -1.07 15.60 -6.75
C ILE A 44 0.15 15.43 -7.64
N ILE A 45 0.20 14.33 -8.39
CA ILE A 45 1.31 13.99 -9.27
C ILE A 45 0.85 13.92 -10.73
N PRO A 46 1.74 14.13 -11.71
CA PRO A 46 1.45 13.78 -13.10
C PRO A 46 1.10 12.31 -13.23
N LEU A 47 0.09 11.97 -14.04
CA LEU A 47 -0.35 10.59 -14.25
C LEU A 47 0.79 9.70 -14.79
N SER A 48 1.71 10.28 -15.57
CA SER A 48 2.91 9.62 -16.08
C SER A 48 3.86 9.07 -14.99
N ASN A 49 3.72 9.52 -13.75
CA ASN A 49 4.53 9.04 -12.63
C ASN A 49 4.01 7.69 -12.09
N ILE A 50 2.75 7.33 -12.37
CA ILE A 50 2.17 6.05 -11.98
C ILE A 50 2.55 5.01 -13.03
N ARG A 51 3.39 4.05 -12.65
CA ARG A 51 3.89 3.03 -13.59
C ARG A 51 3.03 1.77 -13.65
N GLN A 52 2.53 1.33 -12.51
CA GLN A 52 1.83 0.06 -12.39
C GLN A 52 0.91 0.02 -11.19
N SER A 53 -0.13 -0.80 -11.30
CA SER A 53 -0.99 -1.18 -10.18
C SER A 53 -0.31 -2.29 -9.37
N CYS A 54 -0.56 -2.30 -8.07
CA CYS A 54 -0.18 -3.40 -7.19
C CYS A 54 -1.41 -3.89 -6.41
N MET A 55 -1.37 -5.13 -5.95
CA MET A 55 -2.43 -5.69 -5.12
C MET A 55 -2.03 -5.60 -3.65
N LEU A 56 -2.89 -4.94 -2.87
CA LEU A 56 -2.76 -4.81 -1.43
C LEU A 56 -3.68 -5.83 -0.76
N PHE A 57 -3.14 -6.54 0.22
CA PHE A 57 -3.91 -7.38 1.13
C PHE A 57 -3.92 -6.72 2.51
N PRO A 58 -5.06 -6.58 3.19
CA PRO A 58 -5.07 -6.09 4.56
C PRO A 58 -4.31 -7.08 5.46
N ASP A 59 -3.56 -6.55 6.42
CA ASP A 59 -2.97 -7.38 7.48
C ASP A 59 -4.08 -7.78 8.46
N PHE A 60 -4.63 -8.97 8.25
CA PHE A 60 -5.71 -9.54 9.06
C PHE A 60 -5.32 -9.78 10.54
N GLY A 61 -4.02 -9.77 10.88
CA GLY A 61 -3.59 -9.87 12.28
C GLY A 61 -3.66 -8.54 13.03
N ARG A 62 -3.65 -7.42 12.31
CA ARG A 62 -3.69 -6.05 12.87
C ARG A 62 -4.98 -5.31 12.59
N THR A 63 -5.71 -5.75 11.58
CA THR A 63 -7.00 -5.19 11.21
C THR A 63 -8.11 -5.86 12.01
N PRO A 64 -8.98 -5.11 12.70
CA PRO A 64 -10.12 -5.68 13.41
C PRO A 64 -11.04 -6.47 12.47
N VAL A 65 -11.51 -7.65 12.89
CA VAL A 65 -12.42 -8.50 12.11
C VAL A 65 -13.73 -7.78 11.76
N SER A 66 -14.18 -6.87 12.60
CA SER A 66 -15.38 -6.04 12.38
C SER A 66 -15.31 -5.19 11.11
N VAL A 67 -14.11 -4.96 10.59
CA VAL A 67 -13.87 -4.19 9.36
C VAL A 67 -14.12 -5.04 8.10
N TRP A 68 -14.08 -6.37 8.21
CA TRP A 68 -14.08 -7.26 7.03
C TRP A 68 -15.48 -7.51 6.46
N ASP A 69 -16.52 -7.28 7.27
CA ASP A 69 -17.91 -7.61 6.96
C ASP A 69 -18.80 -6.34 6.87
N THR A 70 -18.22 -5.24 6.38
CA THR A 70 -18.95 -3.99 6.15
C THR A 70 -18.87 -3.58 4.68
N ASP A 71 -19.88 -2.85 4.20
CA ASP A 71 -19.89 -2.20 2.88
C ASP A 71 -18.80 -1.11 2.71
N ASN A 72 -18.01 -0.88 3.75
CA ASN A 72 -16.94 0.12 3.74
C ASN A 72 -15.72 -0.39 2.98
N CYS A 73 -15.12 0.49 2.20
CA CYS A 73 -13.91 0.16 1.45
C CYS A 73 -12.76 -0.22 2.41
N VAL A 74 -12.20 -1.42 2.22
CA VAL A 74 -11.07 -1.96 3.00
C VAL A 74 -9.86 -1.01 2.97
N LEU A 75 -9.68 -0.27 1.87
CA LEU A 75 -8.60 0.72 1.76
C LEU A 75 -8.82 1.92 2.67
N ASP A 76 -10.03 2.26 3.06
CA ASP A 76 -10.31 3.40 3.95
C ASP A 76 -10.22 2.99 5.42
N THR A 77 -10.67 1.77 5.74
CA THR A 77 -10.78 1.25 7.09
C THR A 77 -9.48 0.64 7.64
N CYS A 78 -8.65 0.03 6.78
CA CYS A 78 -7.40 -0.60 7.20
C CYS A 78 -6.23 0.38 7.13
N SER A 79 -5.25 0.23 8.04
CA SER A 79 -4.02 1.03 8.08
C SER A 79 -2.79 0.26 7.58
N ASP A 80 -2.78 -1.05 7.78
CA ASP A 80 -1.66 -1.96 7.54
C ASP A 80 -2.03 -2.93 6.41
N PHE A 81 -1.13 -3.03 5.42
CA PHE A 81 -1.32 -3.88 4.26
C PHE A 81 -0.03 -4.64 3.93
N LEU A 82 -0.19 -5.73 3.18
CA LEU A 82 0.85 -6.53 2.57
C LEU A 82 0.78 -6.35 1.05
N VAL A 83 1.93 -6.20 0.41
CA VAL A 83 2.03 -6.05 -1.04
C VAL A 83 2.24 -7.42 -1.67
N ASN A 84 1.35 -7.80 -2.60
CA ASN A 84 1.51 -9.02 -3.37
C ASN A 84 2.65 -8.88 -4.40
N ASN A 85 3.78 -9.50 -4.09
CA ASN A 85 4.99 -9.55 -4.91
C ASN A 85 4.95 -10.60 -6.04
N TRP A 86 3.91 -11.43 -6.14
CA TRP A 86 3.82 -12.52 -7.11
C TRP A 86 2.79 -12.29 -8.23
N LEU A 87 1.96 -11.26 -8.13
CA LEU A 87 0.89 -11.03 -9.10
C LEU A 87 1.43 -10.66 -10.50
N SER A 88 2.59 -10.01 -10.56
CA SER A 88 3.16 -9.50 -11.81
C SER A 88 4.68 -9.54 -11.76
N LEU A 89 5.30 -9.83 -12.92
CA LEU A 89 6.74 -9.77 -13.11
C LEU A 89 7.30 -8.38 -12.74
N PHE A 90 6.56 -7.31 -13.05
CA PHE A 90 6.96 -5.94 -12.76
C PHE A 90 6.94 -5.65 -11.25
N THR A 91 5.98 -6.23 -10.52
CA THR A 91 5.95 -6.12 -9.06
C THR A 91 7.12 -6.87 -8.44
N TYR A 92 7.44 -8.07 -8.94
CA TYR A 92 8.60 -8.83 -8.49
C TYR A 92 9.90 -8.05 -8.71
N GLN A 93 10.10 -7.46 -9.90
CA GLN A 93 11.25 -6.60 -10.17
C GLN A 93 11.32 -5.41 -9.22
N THR A 94 10.21 -4.74 -8.95
CA THR A 94 10.21 -3.53 -8.10
C THR A 94 10.48 -3.82 -6.62
N VAL A 95 10.12 -5.02 -6.15
CA VAL A 95 10.29 -5.42 -4.75
C VAL A 95 11.68 -6.02 -4.49
N TYR A 96 12.26 -6.72 -5.47
CA TYR A 96 13.46 -7.53 -5.29
C TYR A 96 14.70 -7.08 -6.08
N MET A 97 14.56 -6.22 -7.10
CA MET A 97 15.67 -5.63 -7.86
C MET A 97 15.81 -4.14 -7.53
#